data_AF-A0AAN4R2X6-F1
#
_entry.id   AF-A0AAN4R2X6-F1
#
_cell.length_a   1.000
_cell.length_b   1.000
_cell.length_c   1.000
_cell.angle_alpha   90.00
_cell.angle_beta   90.00
_cell.angle_gamma   90.00
#
_symmetry.space_group_name_H-M   'P 1'
#
loop_
_entity.id
_entity.type
_entity.pdbx_description
1 polymer ?
#
loop_
_entity_poly.entity_id
_entity_poly.type
_entity_poly.pdbx_seq_one_letter_code
_entity_poly.pdbx_strand_id
1 'polypeptide(L)'
;MIQSAIAVILGLIIGLFSLIVSIIAVIEEAARRGLQALGVPHQVQTSLLALLLLLLVVVSFRLFGKLFGLLIAIVLLALLLHALFAPEMTGVTI
;
A
#
# COMPACT_ATOMS: atom_id res chain seq x y z
N MET A 1 -4.43 -14.75 19.30
CA MET A 1 -4.41 -14.93 17.83
C MET A 1 -4.81 -13.66 17.06
N ILE A 2 -5.89 -12.96 17.44
CA ILE A 2 -6.33 -11.71 16.78
C ILE A 2 -5.26 -10.59 16.79
N GLN A 3 -4.55 -10.39 17.92
CA GLN A 3 -3.45 -9.42 18.00
C GLN A 3 -2.33 -9.69 16.98
N SER A 4 -1.99 -10.97 16.75
CA SER A 4 -0.98 -11.38 15.79
C SER A 4 -1.41 -11.08 14.35
N ALA A 5 -2.69 -11.33 14.03
CA ALA A 5 -3.25 -11.01 12.72
C ALA A 5 -3.27 -9.49 12.46
N ILE A 6 -3.66 -8.68 13.45
CA ILE A 6 -3.63 -7.21 13.36
C ILE A 6 -2.20 -6.70 13.13
N ALA A 7 -1.21 -7.26 13.85
CA ALA A 7 0.19 -6.88 13.68
C ALA A 7 0.73 -7.21 12.27
N VAL A 8 0.37 -8.37 11.72
CA VAL A 8 0.75 -8.76 10.35
C VAL A 8 0.11 -7.84 9.32
N ILE A 9 -1.18 -7.50 9.49
CA ILE A 9 -1.87 -6.58 8.60
C ILE A 9 -1.21 -5.21 8.66
N LEU A 10 -1.06 -4.62 9.84
CA LEU A 10 -0.42 -3.30 10.00
C LEU A 10 1.00 -3.29 9.43
N GLY A 11 1.81 -4.32 9.71
CA GLY A 11 3.15 -4.45 9.15
C GLY A 11 3.15 -4.50 7.62
N LEU A 12 2.22 -5.25 7.02
CA LEU A 12 2.09 -5.32 5.57
C LEU A 12 1.61 -4.01 4.96
N ILE A 13 0.66 -3.33 5.59
CA ILE A 13 0.16 -2.01 5.14
C ILE A 13 1.30 -0.99 5.14
N ILE A 14 2.04 -0.90 6.25
CA ILE A 14 3.16 0.03 6.40
C ILE A 14 4.29 -0.32 5.42
N GLY A 15 4.60 -1.62 5.27
CA GLY A 15 5.63 -2.09 4.33
C GLY A 15 5.29 -1.76 2.88
N LEU A 16 4.05 -2.02 2.45
CA LEU A 16 3.58 -1.66 1.11
C LEU A 16 3.59 -0.15 0.90
N PHE A 17 3.14 0.63 1.89
CA PHE A 17 3.17 2.08 1.81
C PHE A 17 4.60 2.61 1.65
N SER A 18 5.53 2.09 2.45
CA SER A 18 6.96 2.44 2.35
C SER A 18 7.54 2.07 0.99
N LEU A 19 7.20 0.89 0.46
CA LEU A 19 7.62 0.45 -0.86
C LEU A 19 7.11 1.38 -1.97
N ILE A 20 5.84 1.77 -1.91
CA ILE A 20 5.22 2.70 -2.86
C ILE A 20 5.96 4.04 -2.84
N VAL A 21 6.14 4.63 -1.66
CA VAL A 21 6.84 5.92 -1.52
C VAL A 21 8.29 5.82 -2.01
N SER A 22 8.97 4.72 -1.72
CA SER A 22 10.34 4.47 -2.18
C SER A 22 10.43 4.44 -3.71
N ILE A 23 9.53 3.70 -4.39
CA ILE A 23 9.49 3.63 -5.85
C ILE A 23 9.18 5.01 -6.45
N ILE A 24 8.23 5.74 -5.87
CA ILE A 24 7.89 7.10 -6.31
C ILE A 24 9.12 8.02 -6.23
N ALA A 25 9.85 7.99 -5.12
CA ALA A 25 11.05 8.81 -4.92
C ALA A 25 12.15 8.47 -5.94
N VAL A 26 12.35 7.18 -6.25
CA VAL A 26 13.32 6.76 -7.29
C VAL A 26 12.94 7.30 -8.66
N ILE A 27 11.65 7.21 -9.02
CA ILE A 27 11.15 7.71 -10.31
C ILE A 27 11.26 9.24 -10.38
N GLU A 28 10.93 9.94 -9.29
CA GLU A 28 11.05 11.40 -9.20
C GLU A 28 12.51 11.84 -9.40
N GLU A 29 13.45 11.21 -8.73
CA GLU A 29 14.88 11.53 -8.85
C GLU A 29 15.40 11.25 -10.28
N ALA A 30 14.99 10.13 -10.89
CA ALA A 30 15.34 9.82 -12.27
C ALA A 30 14.78 10.88 -13.25
N ALA A 31 13.52 11.27 -13.07
CA ALA A 31 12.89 12.31 -13.90
C ALA A 31 13.56 13.67 -13.70
N ARG A 32 13.92 14.02 -12.45
CA ARG A 32 14.63 15.26 -12.13
C ARG A 32 15.95 15.34 -12.86
N ARG A 33 16.75 14.27 -12.82
CA ARG A 33 18.02 14.17 -13.56
C ARG A 33 17.82 14.25 -15.07
N GLY A 34 16.81 13.59 -15.60
CA GLY A 34 16.46 13.65 -17.03
C GLY A 34 16.12 15.08 -17.48
N LEU A 35 15.31 15.80 -16.71
CA LEU A 35 14.95 17.19 -17.00
C LEU A 35 16.15 18.15 -16.89
N GLN A 36 17.06 17.90 -15.95
CA GLN A 36 18.32 18.65 -15.86
C GLN A 36 19.21 18.42 -17.07
N ALA A 37 19.34 17.16 -17.52
CA ALA A 37 20.13 16.83 -18.71
C ALA A 37 19.58 17.47 -19.99
N LEU A 38 18.26 17.71 -20.04
CA LEU A 38 17.58 18.40 -21.14
C LEU A 38 17.66 19.93 -21.05
N GLY A 39 18.27 20.50 -20.00
CA GLY A 39 18.40 21.94 -19.82
C GLY A 39 17.09 22.66 -19.49
N VAL A 40 16.10 21.96 -18.93
CA VAL A 40 14.79 22.54 -18.60
C VAL A 40 14.93 23.58 -17.49
N PRO A 41 14.36 24.80 -17.65
CA PRO A 41 14.38 25.83 -16.62
C PRO A 41 13.75 25.36 -15.30
N HIS A 42 14.31 25.81 -14.17
CA HIS A 42 13.95 25.31 -12.84
C HIS A 42 12.45 25.48 -12.48
N GLN A 43 11.84 26.57 -12.95
CA GLN A 43 10.40 26.83 -12.76
C GLN A 43 9.55 25.76 -13.47
N VAL A 44 9.86 25.47 -14.74
CA VAL A 44 9.14 24.47 -15.54
C VAL A 44 9.40 23.06 -15.01
N GLN A 45 10.64 22.78 -14.58
CA GLN A 45 11.02 21.51 -13.96
C GLN A 45 10.15 21.20 -12.74
N THR A 46 9.94 22.18 -11.86
CA THR A 46 9.17 22.00 -10.63
C THR A 46 7.71 21.68 -10.95
N SER A 47 7.11 22.41 -11.92
CA SER A 47 5.75 22.13 -12.38
C SER A 47 5.62 20.74 -13.02
N LEU A 48 6.57 20.34 -13.86
CA LEU A 48 6.57 19.01 -14.48
C LEU A 48 6.70 17.88 -13.46
N LEU A 49 7.60 18.04 -12.48
CA LEU A 49 7.78 17.06 -11.41
C LEU A 49 6.55 16.97 -10.52
N ALA A 50 5.88 18.09 -10.23
CA ALA A 50 4.63 18.09 -9.48
C ALA A 50 3.51 17.34 -10.22
N LEU A 51 3.37 17.56 -11.53
CA LEU A 51 2.42 16.82 -12.37
C LEU A 51 2.75 15.32 -12.43
N LEU A 52 4.04 14.99 -12.58
CA LEU A 52 4.53 13.61 -12.54
C LEU A 52 4.21 12.94 -11.20
N LEU A 53 4.49 13.60 -10.08
CA LEU A 53 4.17 13.10 -8.75
C LEU A 53 2.68 12.86 -8.58
N LEU A 54 1.85 13.82 -8.99
CA LEU A 54 0.39 13.69 -8.91
C LEU A 54 -0.11 12.48 -9.71
N LEU A 55 0.44 12.28 -10.92
CA LEU A 55 0.14 11.11 -11.75
C LEU A 55 0.61 9.81 -11.08
N LEU A 56 1.84 9.76 -10.56
CA LEU A 56 2.37 8.59 -9.86
C LEU A 56 1.54 8.22 -8.63
N VAL A 57 1.12 9.21 -7.86
CA VAL A 57 0.26 9.02 -6.70
C VAL A 57 -1.06 8.39 -7.11
N VAL A 58 -1.74 8.95 -8.12
CA VAL A 58 -3.02 8.40 -8.62
C VAL A 58 -2.86 6.97 -9.14
N VAL A 59 -1.82 6.71 -9.95
CA VAL A 59 -1.54 5.38 -10.49
C VAL A 59 -1.22 4.38 -9.38
N SER A 60 -0.44 4.80 -8.38
CA SER A 60 -0.10 3.98 -7.22
C SER A 60 -1.35 3.61 -6.42
N PHE A 61 -2.19 4.59 -6.06
CA PHE A 61 -3.46 4.30 -5.38
C PHE A 61 -4.37 3.39 -6.20
N ARG A 62 -4.38 3.51 -7.53
CA ARG A 62 -5.19 2.66 -8.40
C ARG A 62 -4.68 1.21 -8.47
N LEU A 63 -3.37 1.01 -8.54
CA LEU A 63 -2.75 -0.31 -8.60
C LEU A 63 -2.80 -1.00 -7.23
N PHE A 64 -2.31 -0.31 -6.20
CA PHE A 64 -2.18 -0.86 -4.85
C PHE A 64 -3.52 -0.90 -4.11
N GLY A 65 -4.44 0.03 -4.36
CA GLY A 65 -5.78 0.01 -3.75
C GLY A 65 -6.57 -1.26 -4.08
N LYS A 66 -6.40 -1.82 -5.29
CA LYS A 66 -6.97 -3.12 -5.66
C LYS A 66 -6.36 -4.27 -4.87
N LEU A 67 -5.03 -4.28 -4.71
CA LEU A 67 -4.32 -5.29 -3.93
C LEU A 67 -4.70 -5.24 -2.46
N PHE A 68 -4.78 -4.04 -1.89
CA PHE A 68 -5.25 -3.81 -0.53
C PHE A 68 -6.69 -4.30 -0.31
N GLY A 69 -7.61 -3.95 -1.21
CA GLY A 69 -8.99 -4.40 -1.13
C GLY A 69 -9.12 -5.92 -1.16
N LEU A 70 -8.36 -6.58 -2.05
CA LEU A 70 -8.31 -8.05 -2.10
C LEU A 70 -7.79 -8.66 -0.79
N LEU A 71 -6.72 -8.08 -0.24
CA LEU A 71 -6.08 -8.61 0.96
C LEU A 71 -6.98 -8.46 2.20
N ILE A 72 -7.66 -7.32 2.32
CA ILE A 72 -8.69 -7.09 3.34
C ILE A 72 -9.84 -8.09 3.18
N ALA A 73 -10.32 -8.33 1.96
CA ALA A 73 -11.39 -9.29 1.70
C ALA A 73 -11.00 -10.71 2.14
N ILE A 74 -9.77 -11.15 1.85
CA ILE A 74 -9.26 -12.46 2.29
C ILE A 74 -9.22 -12.54 3.83
N VAL A 75 -8.72 -11.50 4.50
CA VAL A 75 -8.66 -11.45 5.97
C VAL A 75 -10.06 -11.50 6.57
N LEU A 76 -11.00 -10.71 6.06
CA LEU A 76 -12.38 -10.70 6.55
C LEU A 76 -13.07 -12.04 6.30
N LEU A 77 -12.82 -12.67 5.15
CA LEU A 77 -13.32 -14.01 4.86
C LEU A 77 -12.74 -15.04 5.84
N ALA A 78 -11.44 -14.98 6.12
CA ALA A 78 -10.80 -15.85 7.11
C ALA A 78 -11.36 -15.64 8.52
N LEU A 79 -11.63 -14.40 8.93
CA LEU A 79 -12.27 -14.08 10.19
C LEU A 79 -13.72 -14.60 10.25
N LEU A 80 -14.47 -14.49 9.16
CA LEU A 80 -15.83 -15.03 9.05
C LEU A 80 -15.84 -16.56 9.14
N LEU A 81 -14.95 -17.23 8.41
CA LEU A 81 -14.79 -18.68 8.50
C LEU A 81 -14.38 -19.10 9.91
N HIS A 82 -13.46 -18.37 10.54
CA HIS A 82 -13.10 -18.64 11.92
C HIS A 82 -14.28 -18.44 12.87
N ALA A 83 -15.09 -17.39 12.70
CA ALA A 83 -16.28 -17.16 13.52
C ALA A 83 -17.37 -18.24 13.32
N LEU A 84 -17.51 -18.76 12.09
CA LEU A 84 -18.51 -19.77 11.75
C LEU A 84 -18.10 -21.19 12.16
N PHE A 85 -16.80 -21.49 12.10
CA PHE A 85 -16.26 -22.83 12.34
C PHE A 85 -15.45 -22.95 13.64
N ALA A 86 -15.32 -21.87 14.44
CA ALA A 86 -14.78 -21.99 15.79
C ALA A 86 -15.68 -22.96 16.57
N PRO A 87 -15.17 -24.12 17.01
CA PRO A 87 -15.95 -25.00 17.86
C PRO A 87 -16.31 -24.18 19.09
N GLU A 88 -17.59 -24.16 19.45
CA GLU A 88 -17.94 -23.86 20.82
C GLU A 88 -17.15 -24.86 21.65
N MET A 89 -16.10 -24.39 22.32
CA MET A 89 -15.44 -25.13 23.39
C MET A 89 -16.54 -25.32 24.43
N THR A 90 -17.32 -26.38 24.20
CA THR A 90 -18.49 -26.76 24.96
C THR A 90 -17.89 -27.10 26.29
N GLY A 91 -18.01 -26.14 27.22
CA GLY A 91 -17.77 -26.38 28.63
C GLY A 91 -18.82 -27.36 29.11
N VAL A 92 -18.65 -28.64 28.77
CA VAL A 92 -19.16 -29.74 29.57
C VAL A 92 -18.18 -29.86 30.73
N THR A 93 -18.30 -28.94 31.69
CA THR A 93 -17.88 -29.21 33.06
C THR A 93 -18.89 -30.18 33.65
N ILE A 94 -18.45 -31.43 33.78
CA ILE A 94 -19.04 -32.42 34.69
C ILE A 94 -18.90 -31.89 36.12
#